data_AF-A0A5B2VNC9-F1
#
_entry.id   AF-A0A5B2VNC9-F1
#
_cell.length_a   1.000
_cell.length_b   1.000
_cell.length_c   1.000
_cell.angle_alpha   90.00
_cell.angle_beta   90.00
_cell.angle_gamma   90.00
#
_symmetry.space_group_name_H-M   'P 1'
#
loop_
_entity.id
_entity.type
_entity.pdbx_description
1 polymer ?
#
loop_
_entity_poly.entity_id
_entity_poly.type
_entity_poly.pdbx_seq_one_letter_code
_entity_poly.pdbx_strand_id
1 'polypeptide(L)'
;MKIYNLNPPKTKPAHFYSLDAIRGIAATVVVLYHWQLFYYKNDVFVLDGYEKTALPYYSTLSFFYDYGVLAVDLFFLLSGFVFFWLYAERIATGKLNFGKFINYRFSRLYPIHLVTLAGIILLQWLMLINENHYFIIQYNDLYHFVLNLFFMQNWGFEKGPSFNGPSWSVSVEVFLYLLFFIICRLKLQRKIWLFILLIPIGALIQHFYAIIGKGVYSFFLGALVYYLYSWIVQRNMVKAFLWPVGTLTILLWAAVLITFRLSILQSLWIPGVKQSLPGGDQPFSEALFHLGGTLFFRTIISPLTALTLVLWETGQGQLSRKWSIPGNSSYAMYLLHFPLMIMFVLVTDYLGYSRTLYHSPYMMLLFFCVLIPVSIFTYYYFEFPAQERLRERFSRKEKKRVIMADTPAVSGKIS
;
A
#
# COMPACT_ATOMS: atom_id res chain seq x y z
N MET A 1 31.44 -0.18 -17.06
CA MET A 1 31.29 -0.03 -15.60
C MET A 1 30.83 -1.37 -15.01
N LYS A 2 31.77 -2.22 -14.56
CA LYS A 2 31.47 -3.54 -13.96
C LYS A 2 30.86 -3.31 -12.57
N ILE A 3 29.55 -3.47 -12.43
CA ILE A 3 28.90 -3.55 -11.11
C ILE A 3 29.20 -4.96 -10.58
N TYR A 4 30.24 -5.03 -9.77
CA TYR A 4 30.86 -6.24 -9.23
C TYR A 4 29.90 -7.11 -8.40
N ASN A 5 30.26 -8.39 -8.32
CA ASN A 5 29.82 -9.38 -7.34
C ASN A 5 29.33 -8.75 -6.02
N LEU A 6 28.01 -8.75 -5.84
CA LEU A 6 27.34 -8.32 -4.62
C LEU A 6 27.52 -9.39 -3.55
N ASN A 7 28.68 -9.44 -2.89
CA ASN A 7 28.78 -10.15 -1.63
C ASN A 7 27.92 -9.40 -0.58
N PRO A 8 27.01 -10.08 0.13
CA PRO A 8 26.16 -9.43 1.12
C PRO A 8 27.00 -8.88 2.29
N PRO A 9 26.69 -7.67 2.80
CA PRO A 9 27.40 -7.08 3.93
C PRO A 9 27.29 -7.93 5.21
N LYS A 10 28.33 -7.86 6.05
CA LYS A 10 28.55 -8.75 7.22
C LYS A 10 27.49 -8.64 8.33
N THR A 11 26.68 -7.59 8.40
CA THR A 11 25.58 -7.47 9.38
C THR A 11 24.41 -6.66 8.81
N LYS A 12 23.60 -7.28 7.93
CA LYS A 12 22.29 -6.70 7.59
C LYS A 12 21.32 -6.92 8.77
N PRO A 13 20.51 -5.92 9.15
CA PRO A 13 19.43 -6.17 10.13
C PRO A 13 18.52 -7.27 9.58
N ALA A 14 18.16 -8.25 10.42
CA ALA A 14 17.31 -9.37 10.00
C ALA A 14 15.88 -8.91 9.65
N HIS A 15 15.47 -7.76 10.19
CA HIS A 15 14.13 -7.19 10.06
C HIS A 15 14.19 -5.68 10.30
N PHE A 16 13.33 -4.91 9.63
CA PHE A 16 13.19 -3.46 9.84
C PHE A 16 11.86 -3.15 10.53
N TYR A 17 11.89 -2.92 11.84
CA TYR A 17 10.67 -2.62 12.62
C TYR A 17 10.16 -1.20 12.36
N SER A 18 11.06 -0.29 11.97
CA SER A 18 10.72 1.06 11.52
C SER A 18 9.75 1.06 10.33
N LEU A 19 9.98 0.14 9.37
CA LEU A 19 9.13 0.02 8.17
C LEU A 19 7.75 -0.55 8.52
N ASP A 20 7.66 -1.38 9.55
CA ASP A 20 6.37 -1.86 10.05
C ASP A 20 5.60 -0.77 10.80
N ALA A 21 6.28 0.01 11.64
CA ALA A 21 5.68 1.13 12.34
C ALA A 21 5.05 2.14 11.37
N ILE A 22 5.80 2.56 10.34
CA ILE A 22 5.29 3.53 9.37
C ILE A 22 4.16 2.95 8.50
N ARG A 23 4.15 1.64 8.20
CA ARG A 23 3.01 0.98 7.55
C ARG A 23 1.76 1.03 8.41
N GLY A 24 1.88 0.80 9.71
CA GLY A 24 0.78 0.93 10.65
C GLY A 24 0.19 2.35 10.65
N ILE A 25 1.06 3.36 10.76
CA ILE A 25 0.67 4.78 10.68
C ILE A 25 -0.01 5.09 9.34
N ALA A 26 0.58 4.65 8.23
CA ALA A 26 0.03 4.85 6.89
C ALA A 26 -1.36 4.22 6.74
N ALA A 27 -1.58 3.01 7.26
CA ALA A 27 -2.90 2.38 7.25
C ALA A 27 -3.92 3.21 8.04
N THR A 28 -3.56 3.73 9.22
CA THR A 28 -4.44 4.63 9.99
C THR A 28 -4.79 5.89 9.23
N VAL A 29 -3.82 6.49 8.54
CA VAL A 29 -4.04 7.67 7.68
C VAL A 29 -5.01 7.36 6.53
N VAL A 30 -4.89 6.17 5.90
CA VAL A 30 -5.84 5.76 4.85
C VAL A 30 -7.25 5.58 5.42
N VAL A 31 -7.39 5.00 6.60
CA VAL A 31 -8.71 4.86 7.24
C VAL A 31 -9.31 6.23 7.54
N LEU A 32 -8.51 7.16 8.08
CA LEU A 32 -8.94 8.53 8.33
C LEU A 32 -9.38 9.23 7.04
N TYR A 33 -8.62 9.07 5.95
CA TYR A 33 -8.98 9.57 4.63
C TYR A 33 -10.35 9.06 4.17
N HIS A 34 -10.66 7.77 4.41
CA HIS A 34 -11.95 7.19 4.02
C HIS A 34 -13.11 7.58 4.93
N TRP A 35 -12.90 8.26 6.07
CA TRP A 35 -14.00 8.73 6.91
C TRP A 35 -15.02 9.59 6.14
N GLN A 36 -14.54 10.32 5.13
CA GLN A 36 -15.37 11.09 4.21
C GLN A 36 -16.49 10.28 3.52
N LEU A 37 -16.35 8.95 3.42
CA LEU A 37 -17.35 8.14 2.74
C LEU A 37 -18.71 8.16 3.45
N PHE A 38 -18.76 8.44 4.76
CA PHE A 38 -20.02 8.60 5.50
C PHE A 38 -20.81 9.87 5.14
N TYR A 39 -20.18 10.82 4.44
CA TYR A 39 -20.77 12.13 4.14
C TYR A 39 -21.44 12.19 2.77
N TYR A 40 -21.29 11.15 1.95
CA TYR A 40 -21.95 11.09 0.66
C TYR A 40 -23.44 10.81 0.83
N LYS A 41 -24.26 11.68 0.23
CA LYS A 41 -25.72 11.51 0.24
C LYS A 41 -26.12 10.22 -0.46
N ASN A 42 -27.07 9.50 0.14
CA ASN A 42 -27.59 8.22 -0.34
C ASN A 42 -26.51 7.17 -0.61
N ASP A 43 -25.35 7.30 0.07
CA ASP A 43 -24.18 6.45 -0.13
C ASP A 43 -23.73 6.35 -1.61
N VAL A 44 -23.88 7.44 -2.38
CA VAL A 44 -23.40 7.50 -3.76
C VAL A 44 -22.21 8.46 -3.83
N PHE A 45 -21.08 7.96 -4.31
CA PHE A 45 -19.92 8.82 -4.57
C PHE A 45 -20.26 9.88 -5.63
N VAL A 46 -20.13 11.14 -5.25
CA VAL A 46 -20.30 12.29 -6.14
C VAL A 46 -19.08 13.20 -5.96
N LEU A 47 -18.44 13.62 -7.05
CA LEU A 47 -17.32 14.56 -6.96
C LEU A 47 -17.78 15.84 -6.25
N ASP A 48 -17.06 16.26 -5.21
CA ASP A 48 -17.41 17.40 -4.34
C ASP A 48 -18.83 17.32 -3.73
N GLY A 49 -19.34 16.10 -3.55
CA GLY A 49 -20.70 15.84 -3.07
C GLY A 49 -20.97 16.13 -1.59
N TYR A 50 -19.97 16.63 -0.85
CA TYR A 50 -20.09 16.97 0.57
C TYR A 50 -19.15 18.10 0.96
N GLU A 51 -19.45 18.77 2.08
CA GLU A 51 -18.63 19.86 2.61
C GLU A 51 -17.49 19.30 3.47
N LYS A 52 -16.24 19.37 2.98
CA LYS A 52 -15.06 18.83 3.68
C LYS A 52 -14.83 19.42 5.07
N THR A 53 -15.12 20.70 5.25
CA THR A 53 -14.97 21.42 6.53
C THR A 53 -15.87 20.87 7.64
N ALA A 54 -16.91 20.10 7.29
CA ALA A 54 -17.78 19.42 8.24
C ALA A 54 -17.19 18.11 8.80
N LEU A 55 -16.03 17.65 8.31
CA LEU A 55 -15.36 16.46 8.82
C LEU A 55 -14.88 16.66 10.27
N PRO A 56 -14.88 15.61 11.12
CA PRO A 56 -14.47 15.75 12.51
C PRO A 56 -13.01 16.17 12.62
N TYR A 57 -12.76 17.19 13.44
CA TYR A 57 -11.43 17.80 13.65
C TYR A 57 -10.74 18.28 12.36
N TYR A 58 -11.48 18.69 11.33
CA TYR A 58 -10.91 19.12 10.05
C TYR A 58 -9.81 20.18 10.19
N SER A 59 -9.98 21.20 11.05
CA SER A 59 -8.95 22.23 11.27
C SER A 59 -7.56 21.66 11.62
N THR A 60 -7.54 20.56 12.36
CA THR A 60 -6.31 19.90 12.81
C THR A 60 -5.90 18.76 11.88
N LEU A 61 -6.85 17.99 11.34
CA LEU A 61 -6.61 16.78 10.55
C LEU A 61 -6.73 16.95 9.03
N SER A 62 -7.01 18.16 8.53
CA SER A 62 -7.21 18.45 7.10
C SER A 62 -6.10 17.90 6.21
N PHE A 63 -4.84 17.96 6.66
CA PHE A 63 -3.71 17.39 5.93
C PHE A 63 -3.93 15.90 5.57
N PHE A 64 -4.46 15.12 6.52
CA PHE A 64 -4.70 13.70 6.32
C PHE A 64 -5.98 13.42 5.53
N TYR A 65 -7.01 14.25 5.67
CA TYR A 65 -8.23 14.13 4.85
C TYR A 65 -7.98 14.47 3.38
N ASP A 66 -7.16 15.49 3.09
CA ASP A 66 -6.91 15.91 1.72
C ASP A 66 -5.83 15.07 1.02
N TYR A 67 -4.78 14.66 1.76
CA TYR A 67 -3.61 13.99 1.18
C TYR A 67 -3.42 12.54 1.62
N GLY A 68 -4.33 11.98 2.43
CA GLY A 68 -4.19 10.62 2.96
C GLY A 68 -4.11 9.52 1.91
N VAL A 69 -4.60 9.77 0.69
CA VAL A 69 -4.42 8.87 -0.46
C VAL A 69 -2.93 8.59 -0.78
N LEU A 70 -2.03 9.53 -0.50
CA LEU A 70 -0.58 9.39 -0.73
C LEU A 70 0.07 8.34 0.18
N ALA A 71 -0.59 7.94 1.27
CA ALA A 71 -0.13 6.84 2.11
C ALA A 71 -0.08 5.52 1.32
N VAL A 72 -0.92 5.36 0.27
CA VAL A 72 -0.90 4.19 -0.62
C VAL A 72 0.35 4.19 -1.52
N ASP A 73 0.79 5.35 -2.00
CA ASP A 73 2.06 5.48 -2.72
C ASP A 73 3.24 5.04 -1.84
N LEU A 74 3.21 5.39 -0.55
CA LEU A 74 4.20 4.91 0.42
C LEU A 74 4.16 3.38 0.57
N PHE A 75 2.99 2.75 0.63
CA PHE A 75 2.89 1.28 0.68
C PHE A 75 3.59 0.64 -0.53
N PHE A 76 3.33 1.11 -1.76
CA PHE A 76 3.99 0.58 -2.95
C PHE A 76 5.51 0.79 -2.91
N LEU A 77 5.98 1.94 -2.47
CA LEU A 77 7.41 2.23 -2.30
C LEU A 77 8.06 1.28 -1.31
N LEU A 78 7.44 1.08 -0.14
CA LEU A 78 7.95 0.16 0.89
C LEU A 78 7.94 -1.29 0.40
N SER A 79 6.90 -1.70 -0.34
CA SER A 79 6.86 -3.03 -0.98
C SER A 79 8.00 -3.18 -1.99
N GLY A 80 8.25 -2.19 -2.84
CA GLY A 80 9.39 -2.17 -3.76
C GLY A 80 10.72 -2.37 -3.02
N PHE A 81 11.00 -1.54 -2.03
CA PHE A 81 12.22 -1.64 -1.22
C PHE A 81 12.40 -3.03 -0.61
N VAL A 82 11.38 -3.53 0.11
CA VAL A 82 11.46 -4.82 0.82
C VAL A 82 11.59 -5.99 -0.15
N PHE A 83 10.96 -5.93 -1.31
CA PHE A 83 11.02 -7.01 -2.30
C PHE A 83 12.41 -7.15 -2.90
N PHE A 84 13.01 -6.02 -3.31
CA PHE A 84 14.38 -6.04 -3.82
C PHE A 84 15.40 -6.42 -2.74
N TRP A 85 15.15 -6.04 -1.48
CA TRP A 85 16.00 -6.42 -0.35
C TRP A 85 15.96 -7.92 -0.03
N LEU A 86 14.77 -8.54 0.01
CA LEU A 86 14.60 -9.92 0.47
C LEU A 86 14.64 -10.99 -0.64
N TYR A 87 14.13 -10.67 -1.82
CA TYR A 87 13.80 -11.67 -2.84
C TYR A 87 14.64 -11.58 -4.11
N ALA A 88 15.12 -10.39 -4.50
CA ALA A 88 15.72 -10.19 -5.82
C ALA A 88 16.86 -11.16 -6.14
N GLU A 89 17.86 -11.27 -5.27
CA GLU A 89 19.00 -12.16 -5.52
C GLU A 89 18.61 -13.65 -5.41
N ARG A 90 17.66 -13.99 -4.52
CA ARG A 90 17.18 -15.37 -4.37
C ARG A 90 16.44 -15.86 -5.62
N ILE A 91 15.66 -14.99 -6.25
CA ILE A 91 14.96 -15.30 -7.51
C ILE A 91 15.97 -15.39 -8.66
N ALA A 92 16.90 -14.43 -8.75
CA ALA A 92 17.89 -14.36 -9.81
C ALA A 92 18.88 -15.54 -9.82
N THR A 93 19.21 -16.06 -8.64
CA THR A 93 20.06 -17.24 -8.46
C THR A 93 19.28 -18.56 -8.53
N GLY A 94 17.95 -18.52 -8.70
CA GLY A 94 17.10 -19.71 -8.73
C GLY A 94 16.82 -20.35 -7.36
N LYS A 95 17.37 -19.80 -6.26
CA LYS A 95 17.11 -20.27 -4.89
C LYS A 95 15.65 -20.11 -4.46
N LEU A 96 14.89 -19.24 -5.12
CA LEU A 96 13.46 -19.07 -4.95
C LEU A 96 12.75 -19.18 -6.30
N ASN A 97 12.01 -20.27 -6.49
CA ASN A 97 11.20 -20.48 -7.70
C ASN A 97 9.85 -19.72 -7.64
N PHE A 98 9.15 -19.67 -8.77
CA PHE A 98 7.87 -18.96 -8.91
C PHE A 98 6.80 -19.48 -7.97
N GLY A 99 6.58 -20.81 -7.93
CA GLY A 99 5.54 -21.41 -7.09
C GLY A 99 5.72 -21.08 -5.60
N LYS A 100 6.95 -21.14 -5.10
CA LYS A 100 7.27 -20.82 -3.71
C LYS A 100 7.14 -19.32 -3.41
N PHE A 101 7.57 -18.46 -4.34
CA PHE A 101 7.38 -17.01 -4.23
C PHE A 101 5.89 -16.65 -4.16
N ILE A 102 5.08 -17.12 -5.11
CA ILE A 102 3.64 -16.87 -5.14
C ILE A 102 2.96 -17.45 -3.91
N ASN A 103 3.32 -18.66 -3.47
CA ASN A 103 2.75 -19.22 -2.24
C ASN A 103 3.03 -18.33 -1.01
N TYR A 104 4.22 -17.73 -0.89
CA TYR A 104 4.52 -16.79 0.21
C TYR A 104 3.69 -15.50 0.15
N ARG A 105 3.35 -15.04 -1.05
CA ARG A 105 2.52 -13.84 -1.27
C ARG A 105 1.03 -14.14 -1.07
N PHE A 106 0.55 -15.21 -1.70
CA PHE A 106 -0.82 -15.70 -1.57
C PHE A 106 -1.18 -16.00 -0.11
N SER A 107 -0.29 -16.69 0.62
CA SER A 107 -0.50 -16.96 2.06
C SER A 107 -0.53 -15.70 2.94
N ARG A 108 0.00 -14.56 2.47
CA ARG A 108 -0.09 -13.27 3.16
C ARG A 108 -1.37 -12.52 2.83
N LEU A 109 -1.77 -12.48 1.56
CA LEU A 109 -2.85 -11.61 1.09
C LEU A 109 -4.22 -12.29 1.07
N TYR A 110 -4.28 -13.55 0.65
CA TYR A 110 -5.55 -14.20 0.29
C TYR A 110 -6.47 -14.52 1.49
N PRO A 111 -5.98 -14.99 2.66
CA PRO A 111 -6.87 -15.34 3.77
C PRO A 111 -7.74 -14.17 4.22
N ILE A 112 -7.14 -13.01 4.47
CA ILE A 112 -7.86 -11.81 4.89
C ILE A 112 -8.72 -11.25 3.76
N HIS A 113 -8.21 -11.23 2.52
CA HIS A 113 -8.98 -10.81 1.35
C HIS A 113 -10.28 -11.60 1.21
N LEU A 114 -10.21 -12.94 1.28
CA LEU A 114 -11.38 -13.81 1.15
C LEU A 114 -12.42 -13.54 2.25
N VAL A 115 -11.98 -13.36 3.50
CA VAL A 115 -12.88 -13.00 4.61
C VAL A 115 -13.55 -11.66 4.37
N THR A 116 -12.79 -10.64 3.97
CA THR A 116 -13.37 -9.31 3.71
C THR A 116 -14.27 -9.28 2.47
N LEU A 117 -13.96 -10.06 1.44
CA LEU A 117 -14.78 -10.20 0.25
C LEU A 117 -16.11 -10.87 0.59
N ALA A 118 -16.09 -11.99 1.32
CA ALA A 118 -17.30 -12.66 1.79
C ALA A 118 -18.14 -11.76 2.71
N GLY A 119 -17.48 -11.05 3.63
CA GLY A 119 -18.12 -10.07 4.51
C GLY A 119 -18.80 -8.95 3.74
N ILE A 120 -18.13 -8.36 2.75
CA ILE A 120 -18.73 -7.30 1.92
C ILE A 120 -19.88 -7.80 1.06
N ILE A 121 -19.80 -9.00 0.50
CA ILE A 121 -20.93 -9.57 -0.24
C ILE A 121 -22.17 -9.61 0.66
N LEU A 122 -22.02 -10.11 1.89
CA LEU A 122 -23.11 -10.14 2.85
C LEU A 122 -23.58 -8.72 3.22
N LEU A 123 -22.66 -7.82 3.57
CA LEU A 123 -23.00 -6.48 4.05
C LEU A 123 -23.62 -5.60 2.96
N GLN A 124 -23.13 -5.67 1.72
CA GLN A 124 -23.72 -4.97 0.58
C GLN A 124 -25.09 -5.55 0.21
N TRP A 125 -25.27 -6.87 0.33
CA TRP A 125 -26.58 -7.49 0.16
C TRP A 125 -27.57 -7.01 1.24
N LEU A 126 -27.13 -6.90 2.51
CA LEU A 126 -27.94 -6.34 3.60
C LEU A 126 -28.30 -4.87 3.37
N MET A 127 -27.35 -4.06 2.88
CA MET A 127 -27.62 -2.67 2.45
C MET A 127 -28.69 -2.62 1.37
N LEU A 128 -28.58 -3.49 0.35
CA LEU A 128 -29.52 -3.52 -0.76
C LEU A 128 -30.94 -3.86 -0.30
N ILE A 129 -31.13 -4.84 0.58
CA ILE A 129 -32.47 -5.23 1.04
C ILE A 129 -33.11 -4.24 2.02
N ASN A 130 -32.29 -3.53 2.81
CA ASN A 130 -32.78 -2.60 3.83
C ASN A 130 -32.98 -1.18 3.26
N GLU A 131 -32.05 -0.72 2.44
CA GLU A 131 -31.97 0.67 1.97
C GLU A 131 -32.24 0.84 0.47
N ASN A 132 -32.36 -0.26 -0.30
CA ASN A 132 -32.50 -0.28 -1.77
C ASN A 132 -31.30 0.28 -2.55
N HIS A 133 -30.13 0.42 -1.94
CA HIS A 133 -28.87 0.80 -2.61
C HIS A 133 -27.65 0.18 -1.93
N TYR A 134 -26.50 0.20 -2.61
CA TYR A 134 -25.22 -0.22 -2.05
C TYR A 134 -24.48 0.93 -1.39
N PHE A 135 -23.66 0.63 -0.38
CA PHE A 135 -22.80 1.63 0.25
C PHE A 135 -21.62 1.97 -0.66
N ILE A 136 -21.62 3.17 -1.26
CA ILE A 136 -20.57 3.82 -2.08
C ILE A 136 -20.21 3.09 -3.38
N ILE A 137 -19.93 1.80 -3.29
CA ILE A 137 -19.40 0.95 -4.34
C ILE A 137 -20.55 0.17 -4.98
N GLN A 138 -20.87 0.51 -6.22
CA GLN A 138 -22.10 0.05 -6.89
C GLN A 138 -21.91 -1.26 -7.70
N TYR A 139 -20.68 -1.59 -8.12
CA TYR A 139 -20.40 -2.82 -8.86
C TYR A 139 -20.26 -4.03 -7.92
N ASN A 140 -21.35 -4.77 -7.71
CA ASN A 140 -21.42 -5.97 -6.86
C ASN A 140 -21.99 -7.19 -7.61
N ASP A 141 -21.64 -7.33 -8.90
CA ASP A 141 -22.10 -8.41 -9.77
C ASP A 141 -21.11 -9.59 -9.86
N LEU A 142 -21.53 -10.68 -10.52
CA LEU A 142 -20.73 -11.89 -10.69
C LEU A 142 -19.42 -11.64 -11.48
N TYR A 143 -19.43 -10.73 -12.47
CA TYR A 143 -18.25 -10.42 -13.26
C TYR A 143 -17.16 -9.80 -12.37
N HIS A 144 -17.53 -8.78 -11.59
CA HIS A 144 -16.61 -8.14 -10.67
C HIS A 144 -16.21 -9.08 -9.52
N PHE A 145 -17.07 -10.01 -9.10
CA PHE A 145 -16.74 -11.01 -8.09
C PHE A 145 -15.59 -11.90 -8.56
N VAL A 146 -15.66 -12.39 -9.80
CA VAL A 146 -14.60 -13.20 -10.41
C VAL A 146 -13.29 -12.42 -10.49
N LEU A 147 -13.33 -11.13 -10.87
CA LEU A 147 -12.14 -10.29 -10.86
C LEU A 147 -11.54 -10.16 -9.45
N ASN A 148 -12.36 -9.91 -8.43
CA ASN A 148 -11.90 -9.82 -7.04
C ASN A 148 -11.32 -11.14 -6.53
N LEU A 149 -11.89 -12.28 -6.93
CA LEU A 149 -11.41 -13.60 -6.53
C LEU A 149 -9.96 -13.86 -6.96
N PHE A 150 -9.54 -13.29 -8.10
CA PHE A 150 -8.20 -13.44 -8.66
C PHE A 150 -7.29 -12.22 -8.46
N PHE A 151 -7.70 -11.23 -7.67
CA PHE A 151 -7.00 -9.95 -7.52
C PHE A 151 -6.82 -9.17 -8.84
N MET A 152 -7.74 -9.34 -9.80
CA MET A 152 -7.71 -8.68 -11.12
C MET A 152 -8.71 -7.52 -11.24
N GLN A 153 -9.26 -7.05 -10.12
CA GLN A 153 -10.29 -6.00 -10.09
C GLN A 153 -9.78 -4.58 -10.37
N ASN A 154 -8.46 -4.39 -10.55
CA ASN A 154 -7.83 -3.11 -10.93
C ASN A 154 -6.70 -3.31 -11.96
N TRP A 155 -6.91 -4.24 -12.89
CA TRP A 155 -5.95 -4.55 -13.96
C TRP A 155 -6.35 -3.92 -15.31
N GLY A 156 -7.45 -3.17 -15.33
CA GLY A 156 -8.02 -2.55 -16.53
C GLY A 156 -9.17 -3.36 -17.16
N PHE A 157 -9.59 -4.46 -16.52
CA PHE A 157 -10.74 -5.26 -16.97
C PHE A 157 -12.05 -4.80 -16.32
N GLU A 158 -11.96 -4.13 -15.18
CA GLU A 158 -13.09 -3.62 -14.40
C GLU A 158 -13.81 -2.46 -15.10
N LYS A 159 -15.10 -2.30 -14.82
CA LYS A 159 -15.89 -1.13 -15.26
C LYS A 159 -15.93 -0.02 -14.20
N GLY A 160 -15.37 -0.30 -13.04
CA GLY A 160 -15.25 0.63 -11.92
C GLY A 160 -14.91 -0.11 -10.63
N PRO A 161 -14.86 0.61 -9.49
CA PRO A 161 -14.55 0.01 -8.21
C PRO A 161 -15.67 -0.96 -7.79
N SER A 162 -15.30 -2.09 -7.19
CA SER A 162 -16.23 -3.17 -6.87
C SER A 162 -15.96 -3.76 -5.49
N PHE A 163 -17.00 -4.30 -4.85
CA PHE A 163 -16.96 -4.90 -3.51
C PHE A 163 -16.16 -4.07 -2.50
N ASN A 164 -14.96 -4.54 -2.14
CA ASN A 164 -14.03 -3.81 -1.28
C ASN A 164 -13.29 -2.75 -2.10
N GLY A 165 -13.89 -1.56 -2.25
CA GLY A 165 -13.31 -0.45 -3.02
C GLY A 165 -11.83 -0.21 -2.69
N PRO A 166 -11.45 -0.04 -1.41
CA PRO A 166 -10.05 0.14 -1.01
C PRO A 166 -9.09 -1.01 -1.38
N SER A 167 -9.57 -2.24 -1.61
CA SER A 167 -8.70 -3.38 -1.97
C SER A 167 -7.97 -3.23 -3.31
N TRP A 168 -8.26 -2.19 -4.09
CA TRP A 168 -7.60 -1.91 -5.37
C TRP A 168 -6.07 -1.93 -5.29
N SER A 169 -5.51 -1.44 -4.19
CA SER A 169 -4.06 -1.36 -4.02
C SER A 169 -3.42 -2.76 -3.93
N VAL A 170 -4.12 -3.72 -3.31
CA VAL A 170 -3.69 -5.11 -3.20
C VAL A 170 -3.72 -5.80 -4.58
N SER A 171 -4.73 -5.50 -5.40
CA SER A 171 -4.80 -5.98 -6.79
C SER A 171 -3.61 -5.52 -7.62
N VAL A 172 -3.25 -4.23 -7.53
CA VAL A 172 -2.04 -3.69 -8.16
C VAL A 172 -0.78 -4.30 -7.55
N GLU A 173 -0.76 -4.56 -6.24
CA GLU A 173 0.38 -5.21 -5.60
C GLU A 173 0.66 -6.60 -6.18
N VAL A 174 -0.38 -7.41 -6.40
CA VAL A 174 -0.26 -8.72 -7.04
C VAL A 174 0.29 -8.61 -8.46
N PHE A 175 -0.17 -7.63 -9.24
CA PHE A 175 0.41 -7.34 -10.56
C PHE A 175 1.90 -7.01 -10.47
N LEU A 176 2.28 -6.11 -9.54
CA LEU A 176 3.67 -5.72 -9.31
C LEU A 176 4.54 -6.90 -8.86
N TYR A 177 3.99 -7.86 -8.12
CA TYR A 177 4.72 -9.07 -7.73
C TYR A 177 5.11 -9.92 -8.93
N LEU A 178 4.21 -10.07 -9.91
CA LEU A 178 4.47 -10.79 -11.15
C LEU A 178 5.54 -10.06 -11.97
N LEU A 179 5.39 -8.75 -12.15
CA LEU A 179 6.37 -7.93 -12.86
C LEU A 179 7.75 -7.97 -12.20
N PHE A 180 7.81 -7.82 -10.88
CA PHE A 180 9.03 -7.94 -10.08
C PHE A 180 9.70 -9.31 -10.26
N PHE A 181 8.92 -10.39 -10.21
CA PHE A 181 9.45 -11.74 -10.39
C PHE A 181 10.07 -11.92 -11.78
N ILE A 182 9.39 -11.45 -12.84
CA ILE A 182 9.90 -11.50 -14.22
C ILE A 182 11.22 -10.73 -14.34
N ILE A 183 11.28 -9.49 -13.83
CA ILE A 183 12.49 -8.66 -13.82
C ILE A 183 13.65 -9.41 -13.13
N CYS A 184 13.40 -10.00 -11.96
CA CYS A 184 14.42 -10.70 -11.19
C CYS A 184 14.86 -12.02 -11.85
N ARG A 185 13.93 -12.75 -12.45
CA ARG A 185 14.18 -14.02 -13.15
C ARG A 185 15.03 -13.81 -14.39
N LEU A 186 14.79 -12.72 -15.12
CA LEU A 186 15.58 -12.30 -16.29
C LEU A 186 16.89 -11.59 -15.89
N LYS A 187 17.22 -11.52 -14.60
CA LYS A 187 18.42 -10.85 -14.06
C LYS A 187 18.50 -9.35 -14.40
N LEU A 188 17.37 -8.74 -14.77
CA LEU A 188 17.29 -7.34 -15.16
C LEU A 188 17.39 -6.39 -13.97
N GLN A 189 17.19 -6.88 -12.75
CA GLN A 189 17.34 -6.08 -11.54
C GLN A 189 18.74 -5.47 -11.37
N ARG A 190 19.77 -6.08 -11.97
CA ARG A 190 21.15 -5.57 -11.93
C ARG A 190 21.34 -4.30 -12.78
N LYS A 191 20.38 -3.99 -13.66
CA LYS A 191 20.41 -2.83 -14.55
C LYS A 191 19.64 -1.67 -13.91
N ILE A 192 20.29 -0.89 -13.05
CA ILE A 192 19.66 0.23 -12.32
C ILE A 192 18.96 1.23 -13.26
N TRP A 193 19.50 1.45 -14.47
CA TRP A 193 18.89 2.31 -15.49
C TRP A 193 17.48 1.88 -15.87
N LEU A 194 17.14 0.59 -15.74
CA LEU A 194 15.79 0.09 -16.00
C LEU A 194 14.79 0.73 -15.04
N PHE A 195 15.14 0.90 -13.76
CA PHE A 195 14.24 1.52 -12.79
C PHE A 195 14.11 3.03 -13.02
N ILE A 196 15.20 3.69 -13.43
CA ILE A 196 15.19 5.09 -13.86
C ILE A 196 14.25 5.28 -15.06
N LEU A 197 14.13 4.27 -15.93
CA LEU A 197 13.18 4.27 -17.05
C LEU A 197 11.75 3.88 -16.63
N LEU A 198 11.57 2.90 -15.75
CA LEU A 198 10.25 2.42 -15.32
C LEU A 198 9.47 3.44 -14.51
N ILE A 199 10.14 4.34 -13.79
CA ILE A 199 9.49 5.42 -13.03
C ILE A 199 8.74 6.41 -13.95
N PRO A 200 9.37 7.06 -14.94
CA PRO A 200 8.66 7.93 -15.89
C PRO A 200 7.66 7.15 -16.76
N ILE A 201 7.93 5.87 -17.09
CA ILE A 201 6.91 5.01 -17.72
C ILE A 201 5.70 4.84 -16.79
N GLY A 202 5.89 4.63 -15.49
CA GLY A 202 4.81 4.57 -14.52
C GLY A 202 4.00 5.87 -14.48
N ALA A 203 4.66 7.02 -14.57
CA ALA A 203 3.98 8.32 -14.69
C ALA A 203 3.17 8.45 -15.99
N LEU A 204 3.71 7.96 -17.11
CA LEU A 204 2.99 7.91 -18.38
C LEU A 204 1.80 6.95 -18.32
N ILE A 205 1.96 5.76 -17.74
CA ILE A 205 0.86 4.81 -17.53
C ILE A 205 -0.20 5.44 -16.64
N GLN A 206 0.19 6.20 -15.62
CA GLN A 206 -0.76 6.86 -14.70
C GLN A 206 -1.69 7.83 -15.43
N HIS A 207 -1.29 8.37 -16.58
CA HIS A 207 -2.17 9.20 -17.41
C HIS A 207 -3.34 8.39 -18.00
N PHE A 208 -3.11 7.14 -18.39
CA PHE A 208 -4.12 6.27 -19.02
C PHE A 208 -4.82 5.33 -18.02
N TYR A 209 -4.06 4.78 -17.08
CA TYR A 209 -4.48 3.85 -16.04
C TYR A 209 -3.90 4.30 -14.70
N ALA A 210 -4.59 5.25 -14.06
CA ALA A 210 -4.11 5.97 -12.89
C ALA A 210 -3.59 5.06 -11.77
N ILE A 211 -4.33 4.01 -11.45
CA ILE A 211 -4.07 3.12 -10.32
C ILE A 211 -2.83 2.25 -10.55
N ILE A 212 -2.69 1.63 -11.73
CA ILE A 212 -1.52 0.81 -12.09
C ILE A 212 -0.28 1.69 -12.23
N GLY A 213 -0.39 2.84 -12.88
CA GLY A 213 0.72 3.76 -13.07
C GLY A 213 1.31 4.26 -11.75
N LYS A 214 0.45 4.62 -10.78
CA LYS A 214 0.87 4.94 -9.40
C LYS A 214 1.66 3.79 -8.76
N GLY A 215 1.16 2.55 -8.89
CA GLY A 215 1.82 1.37 -8.37
C GLY A 215 3.21 1.16 -8.97
N VAL A 216 3.32 1.16 -10.31
CA VAL A 216 4.59 1.01 -11.04
C VAL A 216 5.58 2.10 -10.63
N TYR A 217 5.15 3.36 -10.64
CA TYR A 217 5.97 4.51 -10.27
C TYR A 217 6.59 4.32 -8.88
N SER A 218 5.74 4.14 -7.86
CA SER A 218 6.15 4.12 -6.46
C SER A 218 6.95 2.86 -6.12
N PHE A 219 6.57 1.71 -6.67
CA PHE A 219 7.28 0.44 -6.44
C PHE A 219 8.71 0.47 -6.96
N PHE A 220 8.95 0.95 -8.18
CA PHE A 220 10.31 1.03 -8.73
C PHE A 220 11.12 2.18 -8.16
N LEU A 221 10.48 3.23 -7.65
CA LEU A 221 11.15 4.22 -6.81
C LEU A 221 11.68 3.58 -5.51
N GLY A 222 10.89 2.70 -4.88
CA GLY A 222 11.35 1.87 -3.75
C GLY A 222 12.54 0.98 -4.09
N ALA A 223 12.60 0.44 -5.32
CA ALA A 223 13.75 -0.30 -5.81
C ALA A 223 15.02 0.57 -5.85
N LEU A 224 14.93 1.81 -6.32
CA LEU A 224 16.06 2.75 -6.32
C LEU A 224 16.54 3.06 -4.90
N VAL A 225 15.60 3.27 -3.95
CA VAL A 225 15.94 3.45 -2.53
C VAL A 225 16.72 2.25 -2.00
N TYR A 226 16.32 1.02 -2.36
CA TYR A 226 17.05 -0.18 -1.97
C TYR A 226 18.49 -0.20 -2.52
N TYR A 227 18.69 0.12 -3.81
CA TYR A 227 20.03 0.14 -4.38
C TYR A 227 20.92 1.22 -3.77
N LEU A 228 20.37 2.40 -3.49
CA LEU A 228 21.06 3.47 -2.77
C LEU A 228 21.44 3.02 -1.36
N TYR A 229 20.49 2.47 -0.60
CA TYR A 229 20.74 1.92 0.73
C TYR A 229 21.83 0.83 0.70
N SER A 230 21.73 -0.13 -0.22
CA SER A 230 22.70 -1.21 -0.36
C SER A 230 24.10 -0.68 -0.68
N TRP A 231 24.20 0.35 -1.51
CA TRP A 231 25.47 1.02 -1.82
C TRP A 231 26.07 1.72 -0.59
N ILE A 232 25.27 2.46 0.18
CA ILE A 232 25.70 3.13 1.42
C ILE A 232 26.25 2.11 2.43
N VAL A 233 25.51 1.02 2.65
CA VAL A 233 25.90 -0.03 3.60
C VAL A 233 27.17 -0.74 3.17
N GLN A 234 27.31 -1.08 1.88
CA GLN A 234 28.52 -1.75 1.35
C GLN A 234 29.78 -0.89 1.46
N ARG A 235 29.63 0.44 1.38
CA ARG A 235 30.72 1.41 1.56
C ARG A 235 31.01 1.75 3.02
N ASN A 236 30.27 1.16 3.97
CA ASN A 236 30.35 1.49 5.40
C ASN A 236 30.10 2.98 5.70
N MET A 237 29.25 3.64 4.90
CA MET A 237 28.96 5.08 4.99
C MET A 237 27.64 5.38 5.72
N VAL A 238 27.07 4.43 6.47
CA VAL A 238 25.74 4.56 7.08
C VAL A 238 25.62 5.81 7.94
N LYS A 239 26.56 6.03 8.88
CA LYS A 239 26.54 7.21 9.77
C LYS A 239 26.76 8.53 9.02
N ALA A 240 27.58 8.51 7.97
CA ALA A 240 27.87 9.68 7.14
C ALA A 240 26.64 10.15 6.36
N PHE A 241 25.79 9.22 5.90
CA PHE A 241 24.54 9.55 5.20
C PHE A 241 23.35 9.76 6.15
N LEU A 242 23.31 9.07 7.30
CA LEU A 242 22.17 9.13 8.21
C LEU A 242 21.82 10.55 8.65
N TRP A 243 22.80 11.32 9.13
CA TRP A 243 22.52 12.66 9.66
C TRP A 243 22.10 13.66 8.58
N PRO A 244 22.81 13.81 7.44
CA PRO A 244 22.36 14.70 6.38
C PRO A 244 20.98 14.32 5.81
N VAL A 245 20.76 13.03 5.54
CA VAL A 245 19.48 12.54 4.98
C VAL A 245 18.35 12.68 6.00
N GLY A 246 18.61 12.37 7.27
CA GLY A 246 17.64 12.51 8.35
C GLY A 246 17.25 13.96 8.61
N THR A 247 18.23 14.87 8.70
CA THR A 247 17.98 16.30 8.84
C THR A 247 17.20 16.84 7.64
N LEU A 248 17.59 16.51 6.41
CA LEU A 248 16.85 16.90 5.21
C LEU A 248 15.41 16.39 5.25
N THR A 249 15.20 15.12 5.65
CA THR A 249 13.85 14.54 5.76
C THR A 249 12.99 15.33 6.75
N ILE A 250 13.52 15.67 7.92
CA ILE A 250 12.80 16.46 8.94
C ILE A 250 12.48 17.86 8.41
N LEU A 251 13.44 18.54 7.78
CA LEU A 251 13.24 19.87 7.21
C LEU A 251 12.18 19.86 6.10
N LEU A 252 12.17 18.84 5.25
CA LEU A 252 11.17 18.71 4.17
C LEU A 252 9.77 18.44 4.72
N TRP A 253 9.64 17.60 5.75
CA TRP A 253 8.36 17.39 6.44
C TRP A 253 7.87 18.68 7.11
N ALA A 254 8.76 19.40 7.80
CA ALA A 254 8.43 20.70 8.38
C ALA A 254 7.99 21.70 7.31
N ALA A 255 8.71 21.78 6.18
CA ALA A 255 8.36 22.64 5.06
C ALA A 255 6.99 22.31 4.45
N VAL A 256 6.65 21.02 4.30
CA VAL A 256 5.32 20.59 3.83
C VAL A 256 4.24 20.98 4.82
N LEU A 257 4.43 20.71 6.11
CA LEU A 257 3.44 21.05 7.14
C LEU A 257 3.23 22.57 7.26
N ILE A 258 4.31 23.35 7.21
CA ILE A 258 4.26 24.83 7.22
C ILE A 258 3.56 25.35 5.96
N THR A 259 3.94 24.85 4.79
CA THR A 259 3.31 25.23 3.51
C THR A 259 1.82 24.94 3.53
N PHE A 260 1.44 23.75 4.00
CA PHE A 260 0.05 23.33 4.08
C PHE A 260 -0.75 24.17 5.08
N ARG A 261 -0.16 24.57 6.21
CA ARG A 261 -0.82 25.38 7.24
C ARG A 261 -0.94 26.85 6.89
N LEU A 262 0.10 27.43 6.29
CA LEU A 262 0.16 28.87 6.02
C LEU A 262 -0.28 29.22 4.59
N SER A 263 -0.47 28.22 3.72
CA SER A 263 -0.80 28.36 2.29
C SER A 263 0.12 29.31 1.51
N ILE A 264 1.32 29.61 2.02
CA ILE A 264 2.26 30.60 1.46
C ILE A 264 2.68 30.21 0.04
N LEU A 265 3.07 28.95 -0.18
CA LEU A 265 3.50 28.54 -1.52
C LEU A 265 2.33 28.56 -2.51
N GLN A 266 1.12 28.20 -2.07
CA GLN A 266 -0.05 28.23 -2.94
C GLN A 266 -0.44 29.66 -3.32
N SER A 267 -0.39 30.59 -2.36
CA SER A 267 -0.73 32.01 -2.59
C SER A 267 0.27 32.74 -3.49
N LEU A 268 1.55 32.31 -3.50
CA LEU A 268 2.56 32.79 -4.43
C LEU A 268 2.49 32.08 -5.80
N TRP A 269 2.17 30.79 -5.81
CA TRP A 269 2.12 29.96 -7.01
C TRP A 269 1.01 30.39 -7.96
N ILE A 270 -0.22 30.57 -7.45
CA ILE A 270 -1.38 30.84 -8.30
C ILE A 270 -1.19 32.10 -9.16
N PRO A 271 -0.79 33.27 -8.59
CA PRO A 271 -0.47 34.45 -9.38
C PRO A 271 0.74 34.25 -10.32
N GLY A 272 1.78 33.56 -9.86
CA GLY A 272 3.00 33.34 -10.66
C GLY A 272 2.77 32.52 -11.93
N VAL A 273 1.97 31.46 -11.84
CA VAL A 273 1.57 30.65 -13.01
C VAL A 273 0.70 31.47 -13.96
N LYS A 274 -0.26 32.25 -13.44
CA LYS A 274 -1.11 33.12 -14.25
C LYS A 274 -0.30 34.16 -15.04
N GLN A 275 0.76 34.70 -14.43
CA GLN A 275 1.67 35.63 -15.09
C GLN A 275 2.54 34.97 -16.17
N SER A 276 2.97 33.73 -15.94
CA SER A 276 3.90 33.01 -16.82
C SER A 276 3.19 32.26 -17.97
N LEU A 277 1.94 31.85 -17.76
CA LEU A 277 1.10 31.14 -18.70
C LEU A 277 -0.24 31.90 -18.83
N PRO A 278 -0.33 32.91 -19.72
CA PRO A 278 -1.50 33.79 -19.83
C PRO A 278 -2.83 33.11 -20.21
N GLY A 279 -2.80 31.82 -20.57
CA GLY A 279 -3.97 30.99 -20.87
C GLY A 279 -4.36 29.99 -19.77
N GLY A 280 -3.61 29.93 -18.66
CA GLY A 280 -3.96 29.06 -17.53
C GLY A 280 -5.02 29.71 -16.65
N ASP A 281 -6.20 29.09 -16.54
CA ASP A 281 -7.22 29.50 -15.58
C ASP A 281 -6.83 29.09 -14.14
N GLN A 282 -7.59 29.58 -13.15
CA GLN A 282 -7.32 29.27 -11.74
C GLN A 282 -7.39 27.76 -11.44
N PRO A 283 -8.40 27.00 -11.94
CA PRO A 283 -8.44 25.55 -11.79
C PRO A 283 -7.21 24.84 -12.33
N PHE A 284 -6.69 25.23 -13.50
CA PHE A 284 -5.46 24.67 -14.05
C PHE A 284 -4.25 24.93 -13.15
N SER A 285 -4.11 26.15 -12.62
CA SER A 285 -3.01 26.52 -11.72
C SER A 285 -3.05 25.71 -10.41
N GLU A 286 -4.24 25.54 -9.83
CA GLU A 286 -4.47 24.72 -8.64
C GLU A 286 -4.18 23.24 -8.91
N ALA A 287 -4.68 22.70 -10.02
CA ALA A 287 -4.39 21.32 -10.43
C ALA A 287 -2.88 21.08 -10.61
N LEU A 288 -2.16 22.04 -11.19
CA LEU A 288 -0.71 21.97 -11.36
C LEU A 288 0.03 22.05 -10.02
N PHE A 289 -0.43 22.88 -9.09
CA PHE A 289 0.11 22.95 -7.73
C PHE A 289 -0.06 21.62 -6.98
N HIS A 290 -1.27 21.07 -7.01
CA HIS A 290 -1.56 19.77 -6.40
C HIS A 290 -0.76 18.63 -7.05
N LEU A 291 -0.63 18.62 -8.37
CA LEU A 291 0.20 17.66 -9.08
C LEU A 291 1.68 17.79 -8.66
N GLY A 292 2.20 19.02 -8.59
CA GLY A 292 3.56 19.30 -8.14
C GLY A 292 3.79 18.83 -6.69
N GLY A 293 2.89 19.15 -5.78
CA GLY A 293 2.95 18.74 -4.38
C GLY A 293 2.88 17.23 -4.19
N THR A 294 1.96 16.55 -4.88
CA THR A 294 1.83 15.08 -4.84
C THR A 294 3.06 14.39 -5.43
N LEU A 295 3.58 14.86 -6.56
CA LEU A 295 4.83 14.37 -7.13
C LEU A 295 6.02 14.62 -6.20
N PHE A 296 6.14 15.81 -5.60
CA PHE A 296 7.20 16.12 -4.65
C PHE A 296 7.18 15.19 -3.44
N PHE A 297 6.01 15.00 -2.83
CA PHE A 297 5.85 14.09 -1.70
C PHE A 297 6.20 12.64 -2.07
N ARG A 298 5.71 12.19 -3.22
CA ARG A 298 5.93 10.82 -3.72
C ARG A 298 7.38 10.56 -4.12
N THR A 299 8.03 11.52 -4.77
CA THR A 299 9.34 11.35 -5.43
C THR A 299 10.51 11.70 -4.53
N ILE A 300 10.30 12.58 -3.55
CA ILE A 300 11.36 13.11 -2.69
C ILE A 300 11.12 12.70 -1.24
N ILE A 301 9.99 13.09 -0.65
CA ILE A 301 9.75 12.90 0.79
C ILE A 301 9.61 11.43 1.15
N SER A 302 8.83 10.66 0.39
CA SER A 302 8.59 9.24 0.68
C SER A 302 9.88 8.40 0.59
N PRO A 303 10.72 8.53 -0.46
CA PRO A 303 12.04 7.88 -0.52
C PRO A 303 12.98 8.28 0.61
N LEU A 304 13.08 9.57 0.92
CA LEU A 304 13.96 10.06 1.99
C LEU A 304 13.50 9.58 3.37
N THR A 305 12.19 9.52 3.59
CA THR A 305 11.59 8.95 4.80
C THR A 305 11.95 7.47 4.92
N ALA A 306 11.70 6.67 3.89
CA ALA A 306 12.06 5.26 3.89
C ALA A 306 13.56 5.04 4.09
N LEU A 307 14.41 5.81 3.40
CA LEU A 307 15.87 5.73 3.49
C LEU A 307 16.37 6.10 4.90
N THR A 308 15.84 7.17 5.49
CA THR A 308 16.18 7.60 6.86
C THR A 308 15.88 6.49 7.86
N LEU A 309 14.69 5.89 7.79
CA LEU A 309 14.27 4.82 8.71
C LEU A 309 15.19 3.60 8.63
N VAL A 310 15.53 3.13 7.42
CA VAL A 310 16.40 1.95 7.26
C VAL A 310 17.86 2.24 7.61
N LEU A 311 18.36 3.45 7.34
CA LEU A 311 19.70 3.87 7.77
C LEU A 311 19.79 4.01 9.29
N TRP A 312 18.74 4.54 9.93
CA TRP A 312 18.65 4.66 11.38
C TRP A 312 18.75 3.27 12.03
N GLU A 313 17.93 2.32 11.62
CA GLU A 313 17.95 0.96 12.19
C GLU A 313 19.25 0.20 11.90
N THR A 314 19.92 0.51 10.79
CA THR A 314 21.21 -0.09 10.45
C THR A 314 22.37 0.53 11.24
N GLY A 315 22.30 1.83 11.54
CA GLY A 315 23.42 2.60 12.11
C GLY A 315 23.36 2.84 13.62
N GLN A 316 22.16 2.96 14.20
CA GLN A 316 21.92 3.30 15.60
C GLN A 316 21.28 2.16 16.42
N GLY A 317 20.76 1.13 15.74
CA GLY A 317 20.13 -0.02 16.38
C GLY A 317 18.66 -0.18 15.98
N GLN A 318 18.15 -1.41 16.12
CA GLN A 318 16.77 -1.74 15.76
C GLN A 318 15.77 -1.15 16.74
N LEU A 319 14.60 -0.73 16.24
CA LEU A 319 13.47 -0.43 17.13
C LEU A 319 13.01 -1.69 17.86
N SER A 320 12.30 -1.50 18.98
CA SER A 320 11.69 -2.61 19.71
C SER A 320 10.77 -3.43 18.81
N ARG A 321 10.81 -4.76 18.96
CA ARG A 321 9.91 -5.68 18.26
C ARG A 321 8.42 -5.34 18.44
N LYS A 322 8.04 -4.64 19.52
CA LYS A 322 6.65 -4.17 19.74
C LYS A 322 6.12 -3.31 18.58
N TRP A 323 7.00 -2.58 17.88
CA TRP A 323 6.65 -1.78 16.71
C TRP A 323 6.28 -2.61 15.47
N SER A 324 6.50 -3.94 15.49
CA SER A 324 5.97 -4.82 14.46
C SER A 324 4.46 -4.99 14.56
N ILE A 325 3.85 -4.80 15.74
CA ILE A 325 2.41 -5.04 15.95
C ILE A 325 1.56 -4.22 14.96
N PRO A 326 1.66 -2.88 14.90
CA PRO A 326 0.82 -2.09 14.00
C PRO A 326 1.11 -2.34 12.51
N GLY A 327 2.35 -2.69 12.14
CA GLY A 327 2.70 -3.04 10.76
C GLY A 327 2.24 -4.44 10.35
N ASN A 328 2.27 -5.40 11.27
CA ASN A 328 1.81 -6.76 11.04
C ASN A 328 0.33 -6.81 10.74
N SER A 329 -0.47 -6.05 11.51
CA SER A 329 -1.93 -5.94 11.36
C SER A 329 -2.36 -4.84 10.37
N SER A 330 -1.43 -4.15 9.70
CA SER A 330 -1.78 -3.03 8.80
C SER A 330 -2.65 -3.48 7.63
N TYR A 331 -2.41 -4.68 7.09
CA TYR A 331 -3.24 -5.27 6.03
C TYR A 331 -4.66 -5.59 6.52
N ALA A 332 -4.80 -6.17 7.71
CA ALA A 332 -6.10 -6.42 8.31
C ALA A 332 -6.86 -5.11 8.52
N MET A 333 -6.22 -4.09 9.10
CA MET A 333 -6.81 -2.76 9.28
C MET A 333 -7.23 -2.13 7.94
N TYR A 334 -6.36 -2.23 6.94
CA TYR A 334 -6.63 -1.72 5.61
C TYR A 334 -7.79 -2.44 4.90
N LEU A 335 -7.97 -3.75 5.08
CA LEU A 335 -9.06 -4.46 4.39
C LEU A 335 -10.37 -4.49 5.17
N LEU A 336 -10.31 -4.43 6.51
CA LEU A 336 -11.47 -4.49 7.39
C LEU A 336 -12.19 -3.16 7.56
N HIS A 337 -11.52 -2.01 7.35
CA HIS A 337 -12.15 -0.72 7.62
C HIS A 337 -13.40 -0.49 6.78
N PHE A 338 -13.38 -0.77 5.48
CA PHE A 338 -14.54 -0.55 4.62
C PHE A 338 -15.74 -1.47 4.93
N PRO A 339 -15.57 -2.80 5.10
CA PRO A 339 -16.65 -3.65 5.64
C PRO A 339 -17.17 -3.15 7.00
N LEU A 340 -16.28 -2.71 7.89
CA LEU A 340 -16.68 -2.19 9.20
C LEU A 340 -17.50 -0.89 9.08
N MET A 341 -17.20 -0.04 8.09
CA MET A 341 -18.00 1.16 7.82
C MET A 341 -19.43 0.78 7.42
N ILE A 342 -19.61 -0.20 6.52
CA ILE A 342 -20.94 -0.67 6.13
C ILE A 342 -21.69 -1.25 7.34
N MET A 343 -21.00 -2.03 8.17
CA MET A 343 -21.58 -2.56 9.41
C MET A 343 -22.05 -1.44 10.34
N PHE A 344 -21.26 -0.38 10.52
CA PHE A 344 -21.65 0.78 11.33
C PHE A 344 -22.91 1.45 10.76
N VAL A 345 -23.01 1.61 9.44
CA VAL A 345 -24.19 2.19 8.78
C VAL A 345 -25.41 1.33 9.07
N LEU A 346 -25.35 0.03 8.75
CA LEU A 346 -26.45 -0.90 8.97
C LEU A 346 -26.92 -0.95 10.43
N VAL A 347 -25.99 -0.93 11.39
CA VAL A 347 -26.34 -0.90 12.82
C VAL A 347 -27.00 0.42 13.21
N THR A 348 -26.51 1.55 12.68
CA THR A 348 -27.08 2.88 12.97
C THR A 348 -28.51 2.98 12.45
N ASP A 349 -28.76 2.51 11.23
CA ASP A 349 -30.09 2.51 10.62
C ASP A 349 -31.04 1.54 11.32
N TYR A 350 -30.57 0.34 11.67
CA TYR A 350 -31.35 -0.65 12.43
C TYR A 350 -31.80 -0.11 13.80
N LEU A 351 -30.94 0.66 14.47
CA LEU A 351 -31.26 1.31 15.74
C LEU A 351 -32.13 2.57 15.59
N GLY A 352 -32.42 3.01 14.36
CA GLY A 352 -33.23 4.20 14.08
C GLY A 352 -32.52 5.52 14.37
N TYR A 353 -31.18 5.52 14.46
CA TYR A 353 -30.41 6.75 14.67
C TYR A 353 -30.16 7.48 13.34
N SER A 354 -30.10 8.81 13.40
CA SER A 354 -29.68 9.62 12.25
C SER A 354 -28.20 9.39 11.92
N ARG A 355 -27.89 9.18 10.64
CA ARG A 355 -26.50 9.07 10.13
C ARG A 355 -25.66 10.35 10.31
N THR A 356 -26.28 11.48 10.68
CA THR A 356 -25.53 12.68 11.12
C THR A 356 -24.64 12.41 12.33
N LEU A 357 -24.84 11.29 13.04
CA LEU A 357 -23.96 10.79 14.09
C LEU A 357 -22.49 10.64 13.64
N TYR A 358 -22.23 10.37 12.35
CA TYR A 358 -20.85 10.31 11.81
C TYR A 358 -20.14 11.65 11.74
N HIS A 359 -20.88 12.76 11.92
CA HIS A 359 -20.28 14.08 12.07
C HIS A 359 -19.70 14.31 13.46
N SER A 360 -20.04 13.45 14.42
CA SER A 360 -19.48 13.49 15.76
C SER A 360 -18.05 12.94 15.79
N PRO A 361 -17.09 13.67 16.37
CA PRO A 361 -15.75 13.14 16.58
C PRO A 361 -15.71 11.90 17.47
N TYR A 362 -16.68 11.74 18.38
CA TYR A 362 -16.78 10.55 19.23
C TYR A 362 -17.11 9.29 18.43
N MET A 363 -17.90 9.41 17.36
CA MET A 363 -18.20 8.27 16.48
C MET A 363 -16.96 7.84 15.70
N MET A 364 -16.14 8.81 15.25
CA MET A 364 -14.84 8.51 14.64
C MET A 364 -13.89 7.82 15.62
N LEU A 365 -13.79 8.30 16.86
CA LEU A 365 -12.95 7.66 17.88
C LEU A 365 -13.44 6.24 18.20
N LEU A 366 -14.75 6.04 18.36
CA LEU A 366 -15.35 4.72 18.57
C LEU A 366 -15.00 3.77 17.42
N PHE A 367 -15.10 4.23 16.18
CA PHE A 367 -14.74 3.43 15.01
C PHE A 367 -13.28 2.96 15.06
N PHE A 368 -12.32 3.84 15.39
CA PHE A 368 -10.92 3.45 15.56
C PHE A 368 -10.70 2.52 16.77
N CYS A 369 -11.41 2.75 17.88
CA CYS A 369 -11.40 1.89 19.06
C CYS A 369 -11.91 0.47 18.78
N VAL A 370 -12.79 0.29 17.79
CA VAL A 370 -13.23 -1.03 17.33
C VAL A 370 -12.27 -1.59 16.28
N LEU A 371 -11.92 -0.80 15.27
CA LEU A 371 -11.13 -1.24 14.13
C LEU A 371 -9.74 -1.74 14.54
N ILE A 372 -9.01 -0.99 15.36
CA ILE A 372 -7.63 -1.32 15.71
C ILE A 372 -7.55 -2.67 16.45
N PRO A 373 -8.31 -2.91 17.54
CA PRO A 373 -8.32 -4.21 18.21
C PRO A 373 -8.79 -5.35 17.32
N VAL A 374 -9.86 -5.16 16.53
CA VAL A 374 -10.37 -6.20 15.61
C VAL A 374 -9.32 -6.56 14.57
N SER A 375 -8.57 -5.59 14.06
CA SER A 375 -7.50 -5.80 13.08
C SER A 375 -6.32 -6.58 13.69
N ILE A 376 -5.91 -6.23 14.92
CA ILE A 376 -4.86 -6.94 15.65
C ILE A 376 -5.30 -8.38 15.94
N PHE A 377 -6.53 -8.57 16.42
CA PHE A 377 -7.10 -9.88 16.71
C PHE A 377 -7.17 -10.74 15.44
N THR A 378 -7.72 -10.20 14.36
CA THR A 378 -7.82 -10.89 13.07
C THR A 378 -6.44 -11.31 12.55
N TYR A 379 -5.43 -10.45 12.70
CA TYR A 379 -4.07 -10.80 12.29
C TYR A 379 -3.53 -11.99 13.09
N TYR A 380 -3.51 -11.91 14.43
CA TYR A 380 -2.84 -12.92 15.25
C TYR A 380 -3.61 -14.24 15.37
N TYR A 381 -4.94 -14.20 15.37
CA TYR A 381 -5.77 -15.39 15.58
C TYR A 381 -6.25 -16.05 14.28
N PHE A 382 -6.26 -15.32 13.16
CA PHE A 382 -6.72 -15.86 11.88
C PHE A 382 -5.67 -15.77 10.79
N GLU A 383 -5.18 -14.58 10.45
CA GLU A 383 -4.29 -14.39 9.29
C GLU A 383 -2.95 -15.11 9.45
N PHE A 384 -2.28 -14.91 10.59
CA PHE A 384 -0.97 -15.50 10.87
C PHE A 384 -1.03 -17.04 10.94
N PRO A 385 -1.97 -17.68 11.66
CA PRO A 385 -2.13 -19.13 11.63
C PRO A 385 -2.47 -19.68 10.23
N ALA A 386 -3.33 -18.99 9.46
CA ALA A 386 -3.65 -19.39 8.09
C ALA A 386 -2.41 -19.33 7.19
N GLN A 387 -1.61 -18.26 7.33
CA GLN A 387 -0.37 -18.07 6.62
C GLN A 387 0.63 -19.22 6.89
N GLU A 388 0.84 -19.58 8.15
CA GLU A 388 1.74 -20.67 8.53
C GLU A 388 1.27 -22.02 7.95
N ARG A 389 -0.01 -22.35 8.10
CA ARG A 389 -0.60 -23.60 7.57
C ARG A 389 -0.45 -23.71 6.05
N LEU A 390 -0.71 -22.63 5.31
CA LEU A 390 -0.54 -22.62 3.85
C LEU A 390 0.92 -22.82 3.44
N ARG A 391 1.85 -22.21 4.17
CA ARG A 391 3.30 -22.36 3.92
C ARG A 391 3.80 -23.75 4.23
N GLU A 392 3.36 -24.36 5.33
CA GLU A 392 3.71 -25.73 5.70
C GLU A 392 3.19 -26.75 4.69
N ARG A 393 1.92 -26.66 4.29
CA ARG A 393 1.32 -27.55 3.29
C ARG A 393 2.11 -27.56 1.98
N PHE A 394 2.54 -26.38 1.53
CA PHE A 394 3.36 -26.26 0.34
C PHE A 394 4.75 -26.88 0.52
N SER A 395 5.41 -26.64 1.65
CA SER A 395 6.72 -27.24 1.95
C SER A 395 6.65 -28.77 2.04
N ARG A 396 5.59 -29.34 2.63
CA ARG A 396 5.36 -30.79 2.67
C ARG A 396 5.16 -31.38 1.26
N LYS A 397 4.41 -30.68 0.39
CA LYS A 397 4.20 -31.09 -1.01
C LYS A 397 5.51 -31.03 -1.82
N GLU A 398 6.35 -30.02 -1.58
CA GLU A 398 7.68 -29.91 -2.19
C GLU A 398 8.60 -31.05 -1.76
N LYS A 399 8.67 -31.36 -0.46
CA LYS A 399 9.42 -32.51 0.07
C LYS A 399 8.95 -33.84 -0.53
N LYS A 400 7.63 -34.08 -0.59
CA LYS A 400 7.07 -35.29 -1.22
C LYS A 400 7.42 -35.40 -2.72
N ARG A 401 7.39 -34.29 -3.46
CA ARG A 401 7.72 -34.26 -4.89
C ARG A 401 9.20 -34.56 -5.15
N VAL A 402 10.10 -34.04 -4.32
CA VAL A 402 11.54 -34.36 -4.41
C VAL A 402 11.77 -35.85 -4.13
N ILE A 403 11.17 -36.39 -3.06
CA ILE A 403 11.26 -37.82 -2.74
C ILE A 403 10.74 -38.69 -3.91
N MET A 404 9.60 -38.35 -4.51
CA MET A 404 9.05 -39.09 -5.66
C MET A 404 9.88 -38.94 -6.94
N ALA A 405 10.57 -37.82 -7.14
CA ALA A 405 11.45 -37.60 -8.30
C ALA A 405 12.80 -38.32 -8.16
N ASP A 406 13.28 -38.47 -6.92
CA ASP A 406 14.53 -39.17 -6.59
C ASP A 406 14.32 -40.68 -6.35
N THR A 407 13.08 -41.18 -6.37
CA THR A 407 12.80 -42.61 -6.35
C THR A 407 12.93 -43.14 -7.77
N PRO A 408 13.93 -43.98 -8.10
CA PRO A 408 14.05 -44.53 -9.44
C PRO A 408 12.77 -45.30 -9.78
N ALA A 409 12.19 -45.04 -10.95
CA ALA A 409 11.11 -45.84 -11.49
C ALA A 409 11.62 -47.27 -11.60
N VAL A 410 11.18 -48.14 -10.67
CA VAL A 410 11.40 -49.57 -10.79
C VAL A 410 10.61 -50.00 -12.01
N SER A 411 11.28 -50.03 -13.17
CA SER A 411 10.74 -50.62 -14.39
C SER A 411 10.50 -52.09 -14.08
N GLY A 412 9.23 -52.45 -13.88
CA GLY A 412 8.82 -53.83 -13.88
C GLY A 412 9.10 -54.44 -15.26
N LYS A 413 10.28 -55.05 -15.40
CA LYS A 413 10.45 -56.22 -16.25
C LYS A 413 10.33 -57.43 -15.34
N ILE A 414 9.14 -58.03 -15.34
CA ILE A 414 8.99 -59.44 -15.01
C ILE A 414 8.22 -60.05 -16.18
N SER A 415 8.81 -61.12 -16.71
CA SER A 415 8.52 -61.95 -17.90
C SER A 415 8.70 -61.29 -19.25
#